data_AF-A0A9P8J9K0-F1
#
_entry.id   AF-A0A9P8J9K0-F1
#
_cell.length_a   1.000
_cell.length_b   1.000
_cell.length_c   1.000
_cell.angle_alpha   90.00
_cell.angle_beta   90.00
_cell.angle_gamma   90.00
#
_symmetry.space_group_name_H-M   'P 1'
#
loop_
_entity.id
_entity.type
_entity.pdbx_description
1 polymer ?
#
loop_
_entity_poly.entity_id
_entity_poly.type
_entity_poly.pdbx_seq_one_letter_code
_entity_poly.pdbx_strand_id
1 'polypeptide(L)'
;MAANDAAANGDESLYDSETLSDVLIQFGRQQQLRGHKAVLARKCKYFYKAFSGQFSVASSKVIELGDDEDPEAIKAMIRHIYDLPYDQMLEGSTVDGVTNYNTNQDLLFHIDVFTAADKYDVASLRPLVVKKFKDLMEIWRSSPKFATSIQKLMGPSAGHLADDTLQAAAVEFCAKNLRTLIHVGDFVNIIQEEEPFAGRLLASFLNECLPDGTVTIQLKTCKKPSCRHAKPSAGRFRCLTTHCIVCATSANTELFVDGRHETGLVDYKMANIV
;
A
#
# COMPACT_ATOMS: atom_id res chain seq x y z
N MET A 1 6.78 -37.17 -52.72
CA MET A 1 7.19 -38.01 -51.57
C MET A 1 7.96 -37.12 -50.61
N ALA A 2 7.30 -36.66 -49.56
CA ALA A 2 7.85 -36.20 -48.29
C ALA A 2 6.67 -35.70 -47.45
N ALA A 3 6.05 -36.62 -46.72
CA ALA A 3 5.39 -36.29 -45.47
C ALA A 3 6.50 -36.13 -44.42
N ASN A 4 6.43 -35.11 -43.56
CA ASN A 4 6.26 -35.35 -42.13
C ASN A 4 5.99 -34.07 -41.34
N ASP A 5 5.05 -34.25 -40.42
CA ASP A 5 4.50 -33.34 -39.43
C ASP A 5 5.45 -32.97 -38.26
N ALA A 6 4.91 -32.07 -37.42
CA ALA A 6 5.12 -31.88 -35.98
C ALA A 6 6.14 -30.80 -35.57
N ALA A 7 5.86 -29.85 -34.67
CA ALA A 7 4.75 -29.70 -33.73
C ALA A 7 4.51 -28.22 -33.42
N ALA A 8 3.27 -27.76 -33.61
CA ALA A 8 2.75 -26.61 -32.85
C ALA A 8 2.32 -27.16 -31.48
N ASN A 9 3.22 -27.12 -30.50
CA ASN A 9 2.84 -27.43 -29.12
C ASN A 9 2.06 -26.23 -28.56
N GLY A 10 0.73 -26.31 -28.65
CA GLY A 10 -0.14 -25.46 -27.84
C GLY A 10 -0.05 -25.92 -26.40
N ASP A 11 0.58 -25.13 -25.54
CA ASP A 11 0.63 -25.41 -24.10
C ASP A 11 -0.78 -25.14 -23.54
N GLU A 12 -1.63 -26.17 -23.48
CA GLU A 12 -2.94 -26.07 -22.85
C GLU A 12 -2.74 -25.81 -21.35
N SER A 13 -3.12 -24.61 -20.90
CA SER A 13 -3.07 -24.25 -19.49
C SER A 13 -3.93 -25.19 -18.64
N LEU A 14 -3.34 -25.75 -17.57
CA LEU A 14 -4.06 -26.57 -16.58
C LEU A 14 -4.94 -25.75 -15.62
N TYR A 15 -4.94 -24.42 -15.72
CA TYR A 15 -5.77 -23.57 -14.88
C TYR A 15 -7.26 -23.79 -15.14
N ASP A 16 -8.02 -24.13 -14.09
CA ASP A 16 -9.46 -24.44 -14.15
C ASP A 16 -9.84 -25.51 -15.19
N SER A 17 -8.91 -26.41 -15.49
CA SER A 17 -9.12 -27.52 -16.42
C SER A 17 -9.63 -28.76 -15.69
N GLU A 18 -10.50 -29.53 -16.35
CA GLU A 18 -10.92 -30.85 -15.86
C GLU A 18 -9.87 -31.94 -16.10
N THR A 19 -9.02 -31.75 -17.11
CA THR A 19 -7.98 -32.70 -17.49
C THR A 19 -6.99 -32.86 -16.33
N LEU A 20 -6.93 -34.07 -15.75
CA LEU A 20 -6.06 -34.45 -14.62
C LEU A 20 -6.38 -33.76 -13.28
N SER A 21 -7.49 -33.03 -13.19
CA SER A 21 -7.93 -32.39 -11.95
C SER A 21 -8.23 -33.45 -10.88
N ASP A 22 -7.68 -33.25 -9.69
CA ASP A 22 -7.82 -34.15 -8.53
C ASP A 22 -8.33 -33.44 -7.26
N VAL A 23 -8.63 -32.13 -7.38
CA VAL A 23 -9.24 -31.32 -6.31
C VAL A 23 -10.14 -30.23 -6.89
N LEU A 24 -11.24 -29.95 -6.20
CA LEU A 24 -12.11 -28.80 -6.39
C LEU A 24 -11.81 -27.77 -5.30
N ILE A 25 -11.46 -26.55 -5.70
CA ILE A 25 -11.18 -25.44 -4.79
C ILE A 25 -12.45 -24.61 -4.69
N GLN A 26 -13.07 -24.55 -3.51
CA GLN A 26 -14.23 -23.72 -3.23
C GLN A 26 -13.80 -22.48 -2.46
N PHE A 27 -14.34 -21.31 -2.82
CA PHE A 27 -14.02 -20.04 -2.19
C PHE A 27 -15.17 -19.04 -2.34
N GLY A 28 -15.23 -18.08 -1.42
CA GLY A 28 -16.40 -17.22 -1.32
C GLY A 28 -17.68 -18.04 -1.10
N ARG A 29 -18.83 -17.44 -1.42
CA ARG A 29 -20.12 -18.09 -1.14
C ARG A 29 -20.48 -19.22 -2.11
N GLN A 30 -20.05 -19.14 -3.38
CA GLN A 30 -20.51 -20.03 -4.45
C GLN A 30 -19.47 -20.25 -5.56
N GLN A 31 -18.23 -19.77 -5.40
CA GLN A 31 -17.23 -19.91 -6.46
C GLN A 31 -16.43 -21.19 -6.29
N GLN A 32 -16.05 -21.78 -7.43
CA GLN A 32 -15.27 -23.01 -7.46
C GLN A 32 -14.34 -23.03 -8.68
N LEU A 33 -13.17 -23.65 -8.52
CA LEU A 33 -12.22 -23.91 -9.60
C LEU A 33 -11.75 -25.36 -9.54
N ARG A 34 -11.54 -25.95 -10.72
CA ARG A 34 -10.85 -27.24 -10.83
C ARG A 34 -9.35 -27.06 -10.66
N GLY A 35 -8.71 -27.99 -9.97
CA GLY A 35 -7.31 -27.85 -9.61
C GLY A 35 -6.56 -29.16 -9.48
N HIS A 36 -5.24 -29.00 -9.35
CA HIS A 36 -4.27 -30.08 -9.32
C HIS A 36 -3.46 -29.99 -8.02
N LYS A 37 -3.61 -30.95 -7.11
CA LYS A 37 -2.96 -30.96 -5.79
C LYS A 37 -1.46 -30.77 -5.92
N ALA A 38 -0.82 -31.45 -6.88
CA ALA A 38 0.62 -31.36 -7.13
C ALA A 38 1.05 -29.94 -7.56
N VAL A 39 0.30 -29.28 -8.46
CA VAL A 39 0.62 -27.92 -8.92
C VAL A 39 0.44 -26.91 -7.78
N LEU A 40 -0.68 -27.01 -7.06
CA LEU A 40 -1.00 -26.16 -5.92
C LEU A 40 0.03 -26.29 -4.80
N ALA A 41 0.34 -27.52 -4.39
CA ALA A 41 1.31 -27.80 -3.32
C ALA A 41 2.74 -27.38 -3.67
N ARG A 42 3.12 -27.37 -4.96
CA ARG A 42 4.47 -26.97 -5.40
C ARG A 42 4.80 -25.52 -5.04
N LYS A 43 3.81 -24.62 -5.12
CA LYS A 43 4.04 -23.16 -4.97
C LYS A 43 3.38 -22.52 -3.76
N CYS A 44 2.52 -23.24 -3.05
CA CYS A 44 1.76 -22.73 -1.92
C CYS A 44 1.91 -23.67 -0.73
N LYS A 45 2.53 -23.18 0.34
CA LYS A 45 2.79 -23.97 1.55
C LYS A 45 1.51 -24.36 2.27
N TYR A 46 0.47 -23.52 2.20
CA TYR A 46 -0.86 -23.87 2.71
C TYR A 46 -1.40 -25.14 2.03
N PHE A 47 -1.45 -25.15 0.70
CA PHE A 47 -1.90 -26.32 -0.07
C PHE A 47 -1.02 -27.55 0.15
N TYR A 48 0.30 -27.37 0.23
CA TYR A 48 1.20 -28.49 0.56
C TYR A 48 0.80 -29.15 1.88
N LYS A 49 0.65 -28.36 2.95
CA LYS A 49 0.25 -28.86 4.27
C LYS A 49 -1.15 -29.46 4.25
N ALA A 50 -2.10 -28.83 3.55
CA ALA A 50 -3.47 -29.31 3.45
C ALA A 50 -3.57 -30.68 2.75
N PHE A 51 -2.77 -30.90 1.71
CA PHE A 51 -2.80 -32.14 0.93
C PHE A 51 -1.87 -33.25 1.46
N SER A 52 -0.81 -32.89 2.19
CA SER A 52 0.12 -33.86 2.79
C SER A 52 -0.18 -34.19 4.25
N GLY A 53 -1.19 -33.55 4.84
CA GLY A 53 -1.56 -33.72 6.25
C GLY A 53 -2.24 -35.06 6.54
N GLN A 54 -2.45 -35.33 7.83
CA GLN A 54 -3.18 -36.52 8.29
C GLN A 54 -4.68 -36.26 8.50
N PHE A 55 -5.15 -35.05 8.21
CA PHE A 55 -6.54 -34.64 8.39
C PHE A 55 -7.39 -35.01 7.17
N SER A 56 -8.72 -35.05 7.36
CA SER A 56 -9.69 -35.42 6.31
C SER A 56 -9.57 -34.59 5.03
N VAL A 57 -9.08 -33.35 5.15
CA VAL A 57 -8.78 -32.44 4.02
C VAL A 57 -7.80 -33.07 3.02
N ALA A 58 -6.82 -33.85 3.48
CA ALA A 58 -5.83 -34.48 2.60
C ALA A 58 -6.46 -35.51 1.67
N SER A 59 -7.39 -36.31 2.20
CA SER A 59 -8.17 -37.31 1.45
C SER A 59 -9.37 -36.73 0.69
N SER A 60 -9.78 -35.49 0.99
CA SER A 60 -10.92 -34.85 0.34
C SER A 60 -10.63 -34.52 -1.12
N LYS A 61 -11.69 -34.55 -1.95
CA LYS A 61 -11.68 -34.01 -3.32
C LYS A 61 -12.08 -32.54 -3.36
N VAL A 62 -12.48 -31.97 -2.24
CA VAL A 62 -12.88 -30.56 -2.11
C VAL A 62 -12.00 -29.90 -1.06
N ILE A 63 -11.45 -28.74 -1.38
CA ILE A 63 -10.80 -27.85 -0.42
C ILE A 63 -11.56 -26.54 -0.36
N GLU A 64 -12.04 -26.20 0.84
CA GLU A 64 -12.76 -24.97 1.11
C GLU A 64 -11.76 -23.91 1.59
N LEU A 65 -11.71 -22.79 0.88
CA LEU A 65 -11.04 -21.57 1.29
C LEU A 65 -12.06 -20.65 1.98
N GLY A 66 -11.58 -19.61 2.68
CA GLY A 66 -12.44 -18.67 3.40
C GLY A 66 -13.41 -17.90 2.49
N ASP A 67 -14.42 -17.29 3.11
CA ASP A 67 -15.39 -16.40 2.47
C ASP A 67 -15.16 -14.91 2.76
N ASP A 68 -14.08 -14.60 3.49
CA ASP A 68 -13.64 -13.27 3.86
C ASP A 68 -12.81 -12.56 2.77
N GLU A 69 -12.14 -13.32 1.89
CA GLU A 69 -11.39 -12.76 0.76
C GLU A 69 -12.28 -12.42 -0.45
N ASP A 70 -11.86 -11.40 -1.20
CA ASP A 70 -12.42 -11.12 -2.52
C ASP A 70 -12.19 -12.31 -3.48
N PRO A 71 -13.25 -12.84 -4.13
CA PRO A 71 -13.12 -14.00 -5.02
C PRO A 71 -12.19 -13.77 -6.21
N GLU A 72 -12.09 -12.55 -6.74
CA GLU A 72 -11.16 -12.25 -7.85
C GLU A 72 -9.71 -12.25 -7.36
N ALA A 73 -9.46 -11.82 -6.13
CA ALA A 73 -8.14 -11.92 -5.52
C ALA A 73 -7.70 -13.39 -5.33
N ILE A 74 -8.60 -14.27 -4.91
CA ILE A 74 -8.33 -15.72 -4.83
C ILE A 74 -8.02 -16.31 -6.21
N LYS A 75 -8.80 -15.97 -7.24
CA LYS A 75 -8.52 -16.42 -8.61
C LYS A 75 -7.16 -15.92 -9.10
N ALA A 76 -6.82 -14.65 -8.86
CA ALA A 76 -5.52 -14.08 -9.23
C ALA A 76 -4.37 -14.84 -8.56
N MET A 77 -4.51 -15.14 -7.26
CA MET A 77 -3.54 -15.95 -6.52
C MET A 77 -3.38 -17.35 -7.12
N ILE A 78 -4.49 -18.02 -7.43
CA ILE A 78 -4.45 -19.36 -8.04
C ILE A 78 -3.83 -19.29 -9.45
N ARG A 79 -4.14 -18.28 -10.27
CA ARG A 79 -3.48 -18.08 -11.57
C ARG A 79 -1.97 -18.02 -11.46
N HIS A 80 -1.44 -17.26 -10.49
CA HIS A 80 0.00 -17.19 -10.23
C HIS A 80 0.62 -18.54 -9.86
N ILE A 81 -0.11 -19.36 -9.09
CA ILE A 81 0.31 -20.72 -8.75
C ILE A 81 0.45 -21.60 -10.01
N TYR A 82 -0.38 -21.37 -11.03
CA TYR A 82 -0.30 -22.00 -12.36
C TYR A 82 0.67 -21.33 -13.33
N ASP A 83 1.58 -20.47 -12.85
CA ASP A 83 2.55 -19.73 -13.70
C ASP A 83 1.88 -18.76 -14.70
N LEU A 84 0.62 -18.39 -14.46
CA LEU A 84 -0.09 -17.38 -15.25
C LEU A 84 0.04 -15.99 -14.60
N PRO A 85 0.02 -14.91 -15.39
CA PRO A 85 -0.03 -13.56 -14.84
C PRO A 85 -1.29 -13.35 -13.99
N TYR A 86 -1.08 -12.93 -12.74
CA TYR A 86 -2.16 -12.65 -11.80
C TYR A 86 -2.92 -11.37 -12.18
N ASP A 87 -2.22 -10.40 -12.78
CA ASP A 87 -2.71 -9.08 -13.21
C ASP A 87 -3.09 -9.06 -14.71
N GLN A 88 -3.52 -10.21 -15.23
CA GLN A 88 -4.18 -10.32 -16.53
C GLN A 88 -5.48 -11.12 -16.37
N MET A 89 -6.24 -10.78 -15.34
CA MET A 89 -7.60 -11.29 -15.21
C MET A 89 -8.44 -10.58 -16.28
N LEU A 90 -9.13 -11.36 -17.12
CA LEU A 90 -10.04 -10.83 -18.14
C LEU A 90 -11.08 -9.92 -17.46
N GLU A 91 -11.46 -8.84 -18.15
CA GLU A 91 -12.41 -7.83 -17.68
C GLU A 91 -13.63 -8.51 -17.05
N GLY A 92 -13.79 -8.38 -15.73
CA GLY A 92 -14.94 -8.91 -15.04
C GLY A 92 -16.19 -8.14 -15.48
N SER A 93 -17.16 -8.85 -16.07
CA SER A 93 -18.51 -8.31 -16.21
C SER A 93 -19.09 -8.13 -14.82
N THR A 94 -19.22 -6.88 -14.36
CA THR A 94 -20.09 -6.56 -13.23
C THR A 94 -21.50 -7.06 -13.53
N VAL A 95 -22.26 -7.45 -12.51
CA VAL A 95 -23.67 -7.88 -12.60
C VAL A 95 -24.56 -6.89 -13.39
N ASP A 96 -24.15 -5.62 -13.46
CA ASP A 96 -24.87 -4.55 -14.15
C ASP A 96 -24.39 -4.28 -15.59
N GLY A 97 -23.42 -5.02 -16.13
CA GLY A 97 -23.02 -4.97 -17.55
C GLY A 97 -22.50 -3.62 -18.09
N VAL A 98 -22.34 -2.58 -17.25
CA VAL A 98 -22.11 -1.19 -17.68
C VAL A 98 -20.66 -0.71 -17.49
N THR A 99 -19.79 -1.40 -16.75
CA THR A 99 -18.39 -0.97 -16.58
C THR A 99 -17.40 -2.13 -16.74
N ASN A 100 -16.56 -2.07 -17.79
CA ASN A 100 -15.33 -2.87 -17.85
C ASN A 100 -14.40 -2.43 -16.71
N TYR A 101 -14.45 -3.14 -15.59
CA TYR A 101 -13.55 -2.91 -14.47
C TYR A 101 -12.23 -3.62 -14.73
N ASN A 102 -11.19 -2.86 -15.06
CA ASN A 102 -9.84 -3.40 -15.16
C ASN A 102 -9.24 -3.53 -13.76
N THR A 103 -9.41 -4.70 -13.13
CA THR A 103 -8.82 -5.05 -11.82
C THR A 103 -7.31 -4.78 -11.78
N ASN A 104 -6.62 -4.87 -12.92
CA ASN A 104 -5.17 -4.67 -13.00
C ASN A 104 -4.75 -3.22 -12.73
N GLN A 105 -5.67 -2.26 -12.85
CA GLN A 105 -5.45 -0.84 -12.57
C GLN A 105 -5.99 -0.41 -11.20
N ASP A 106 -6.57 -1.34 -10.43
CA ASP A 106 -7.20 -1.04 -9.15
C ASP A 106 -6.27 -1.34 -7.97
N LEU A 107 -5.95 -0.32 -7.18
CA LEU A 107 -5.15 -0.45 -5.96
C LEU A 107 -5.80 -1.40 -4.93
N LEU A 108 -7.14 -1.39 -4.80
CA LEU A 108 -7.84 -2.23 -3.83
C LEU A 108 -7.71 -3.72 -4.19
N PHE A 109 -7.89 -4.08 -5.46
CA PHE A 109 -7.64 -5.42 -5.97
C PHE A 109 -6.23 -5.91 -5.62
N HIS A 110 -5.18 -5.10 -5.84
CA HIS A 110 -3.81 -5.51 -5.52
C HIS A 110 -3.61 -5.69 -4.00
N ILE A 111 -4.26 -4.88 -3.15
CA ILE A 111 -4.25 -5.10 -1.69
C ILE A 111 -4.91 -6.44 -1.33
N ASP A 112 -6.03 -6.78 -1.96
CA ASP A 112 -6.72 -8.05 -1.72
C ASP A 112 -5.89 -9.26 -2.19
N VAL A 113 -5.23 -9.15 -3.35
CA VAL A 113 -4.31 -10.19 -3.84
C VAL A 113 -3.15 -10.38 -2.89
N PHE A 114 -2.56 -9.30 -2.36
CA PHE A 114 -1.48 -9.42 -1.37
C PHE A 114 -1.98 -10.09 -0.09
N THR A 115 -3.16 -9.71 0.40
CA THR A 115 -3.79 -10.28 1.59
C THR A 115 -4.03 -11.78 1.44
N ALA A 116 -4.58 -12.21 0.30
CA ALA A 116 -4.73 -13.63 -0.03
C ALA A 116 -3.37 -14.34 -0.10
N ALA A 117 -2.39 -13.74 -0.79
CA ALA A 117 -1.06 -14.33 -0.92
C ALA A 117 -0.34 -14.49 0.43
N ASP A 118 -0.55 -13.58 1.36
CA ASP A 118 -0.01 -13.68 2.71
C ASP A 118 -0.73 -14.76 3.54
N LYS A 119 -2.08 -14.76 3.53
CA LYS A 119 -2.90 -15.75 4.24
C LYS A 119 -2.63 -17.19 3.80
N TYR A 120 -2.54 -17.44 2.50
CA TYR A 120 -2.30 -18.77 1.94
C TYR A 120 -0.80 -19.06 1.70
N ASP A 121 0.12 -18.20 2.18
CA ASP A 121 1.57 -18.38 2.12
C ASP A 121 2.10 -18.65 0.69
N VAL A 122 1.75 -17.75 -0.23
CA VAL A 122 2.22 -17.69 -1.62
C VAL A 122 3.30 -16.60 -1.74
N ALA A 123 4.45 -16.86 -1.11
CA ALA A 123 5.56 -15.90 -1.01
C ALA A 123 6.06 -15.35 -2.35
N SER A 124 5.95 -16.12 -3.44
CA SER A 124 6.41 -15.69 -4.77
C SER A 124 5.51 -14.63 -5.43
N LEU A 125 4.27 -14.47 -4.98
CA LEU A 125 3.33 -13.49 -5.52
C LEU A 125 3.50 -12.11 -4.87
N ARG A 126 3.69 -12.07 -3.55
CA ARG A 126 3.84 -10.85 -2.75
C ARG A 126 4.77 -9.78 -3.35
N PRO A 127 6.02 -10.08 -3.78
CA PRO A 127 6.89 -9.05 -4.37
C PRO A 127 6.40 -8.51 -5.72
N LEU A 128 5.67 -9.32 -6.51
CA LEU A 128 5.08 -8.86 -7.77
C LEU A 128 3.96 -7.85 -7.50
N VAL A 129 3.14 -8.14 -6.50
CA VAL A 129 2.05 -7.26 -6.07
C VAL A 129 2.59 -5.95 -5.50
N VAL A 130 3.62 -5.99 -4.64
CA VAL A 130 4.28 -4.78 -4.11
C VAL A 130 4.80 -3.90 -5.25
N LYS A 131 5.45 -4.49 -6.25
CA LYS A 131 5.94 -3.73 -7.42
C LYS A 131 4.80 -3.04 -8.16
N LYS A 132 3.75 -3.79 -8.52
CA LYS A 132 2.60 -3.26 -9.25
C LYS A 132 1.85 -2.19 -8.46
N PHE A 133 1.72 -2.39 -7.15
CA PHE A 133 1.11 -1.42 -6.25
C PHE A 133 1.87 -0.09 -6.24
N LYS A 134 3.21 -0.11 -6.14
CA LYS A 134 4.03 1.13 -6.21
C LYS A 134 3.84 1.86 -7.54
N ASP A 135 3.81 1.14 -8.66
CA ASP A 135 3.59 1.74 -9.99
C ASP A 135 2.20 2.43 -10.06
N LEU A 136 1.17 1.81 -9.49
CA LEU A 136 -0.19 2.37 -9.45
C LEU A 136 -0.33 3.55 -8.49
N MET A 137 0.37 3.55 -7.35
CA MET A 137 0.36 4.67 -6.42
C MET A 137 0.83 5.97 -7.10
N GLU A 138 1.85 5.89 -7.97
CA GLU A 138 2.35 7.04 -8.73
C GLU A 138 1.29 7.61 -9.67
N ILE A 139 0.52 6.73 -10.33
CA ILE A 139 -0.55 7.11 -11.28
C ILE A 139 -1.75 7.72 -10.54
N TRP A 140 -2.17 7.10 -9.44
CA TRP A 140 -3.44 7.39 -8.78
C TRP A 140 -3.35 8.30 -7.56
N ARG A 141 -2.18 8.85 -7.22
CA ARG A 141 -1.95 9.68 -6.03
C ARG A 141 -2.93 10.86 -5.81
N SER A 142 -3.60 11.33 -6.87
CA SER A 142 -4.59 12.42 -6.81
C SER A 142 -6.04 11.93 -6.81
N SER A 143 -6.27 10.61 -6.89
CA SER A 143 -7.60 10.01 -6.96
C SER A 143 -8.14 9.74 -5.54
N PRO A 144 -9.45 9.91 -5.29
CA PRO A 144 -10.07 9.50 -4.02
C PRO A 144 -9.80 8.03 -3.67
N LYS A 145 -9.65 7.16 -4.69
CA LYS A 145 -9.31 5.74 -4.51
C LYS A 145 -7.98 5.52 -3.79
N PHE A 146 -7.05 6.46 -3.89
CA PHE A 146 -5.77 6.41 -3.18
C PHE A 146 -5.99 6.40 -1.67
N ALA A 147 -6.78 7.36 -1.16
CA ALA A 147 -7.09 7.48 0.25
C ALA A 147 -7.76 6.20 0.79
N THR A 148 -8.80 5.71 0.10
CA THR A 148 -9.46 4.44 0.46
C THR A 148 -8.49 3.26 0.50
N SER A 149 -7.53 3.19 -0.42
CA SER A 149 -6.53 2.11 -0.46
C SER A 149 -5.55 2.18 0.72
N ILE A 150 -5.09 3.39 1.07
CA ILE A 150 -4.26 3.59 2.25
C ILE A 150 -5.02 3.23 3.53
N GLN A 151 -6.29 3.64 3.64
CA GLN A 151 -7.14 3.31 4.78
C GLN A 151 -7.36 1.79 4.90
N LYS A 152 -7.59 1.08 3.80
CA LYS A 152 -7.72 -0.38 3.82
C LYS A 152 -6.45 -1.07 4.31
N LEU A 153 -5.30 -0.56 3.91
CA LEU A 153 -4.00 -1.18 4.22
C LEU A 153 -3.49 -0.85 5.64
N MET A 154 -3.85 0.33 6.18
CA MET A 154 -3.25 0.87 7.40
C MET A 154 -4.22 1.48 8.41
N GLY A 155 -5.52 1.45 8.12
CA GLY A 155 -6.57 1.90 9.04
C GLY A 155 -6.84 0.91 10.19
N PRO A 156 -7.86 1.15 11.04
CA PRO A 156 -8.12 0.38 12.25
C PRO A 156 -8.69 -1.00 11.91
N SER A 157 -9.28 -1.11 10.72
CA SER A 157 -9.81 -2.35 10.14
C SER A 157 -8.79 -3.07 9.25
N ALA A 158 -7.55 -2.57 9.14
CA ALA A 158 -6.52 -3.28 8.40
C ALA A 158 -6.25 -4.63 9.06
N GLY A 159 -6.31 -5.70 8.26
CA GLY A 159 -5.99 -7.04 8.73
C GLY A 159 -4.55 -7.14 9.24
N HIS A 160 -4.28 -8.12 10.11
CA HIS A 160 -2.93 -8.43 10.53
C HIS A 160 -2.22 -9.24 9.44
N LEU A 161 -1.39 -8.57 8.65
CA LEU A 161 -0.52 -9.21 7.67
C LEU A 161 0.73 -9.73 8.40
N ALA A 162 1.13 -10.96 8.10
CA ALA A 162 2.41 -11.51 8.54
C ALA A 162 3.59 -10.85 7.81
N ASP A 163 3.34 -10.32 6.61
CA ASP A 163 4.30 -9.60 5.78
C ASP A 163 3.89 -8.14 5.62
N ASP A 164 4.72 -7.25 6.17
CA ASP A 164 4.50 -5.82 6.20
C ASP A 164 5.06 -5.11 4.96
N THR A 165 5.61 -5.81 3.97
CA THR A 165 6.28 -5.17 2.82
C THR A 165 5.35 -4.26 2.02
N LEU A 166 4.08 -4.61 1.88
CA LEU A 166 3.10 -3.75 1.20
C LEU A 166 2.79 -2.49 2.03
N GLN A 167 2.64 -2.64 3.36
CA GLN A 167 2.44 -1.52 4.28
C GLN A 167 3.66 -0.59 4.28
N ALA A 168 4.87 -1.15 4.38
CA ALA A 168 6.12 -0.41 4.32
C ALA A 168 6.27 0.36 3.00
N ALA A 169 5.94 -0.27 1.86
CA ALA A 169 5.95 0.39 0.55
C ALA A 169 4.97 1.57 0.47
N ALA A 170 3.78 1.44 1.05
CA ALA A 170 2.79 2.52 1.11
C ALA A 170 3.27 3.68 2.00
N VAL A 171 3.82 3.37 3.18
CA VAL A 171 4.37 4.38 4.10
C VAL A 171 5.53 5.14 3.45
N GLU A 172 6.48 4.42 2.85
CA GLU A 172 7.63 4.98 2.14
C GLU A 172 7.15 5.94 1.03
N PHE A 173 6.20 5.50 0.20
CA PHE A 173 5.66 6.35 -0.86
C PHE A 173 4.99 7.62 -0.31
N CYS A 174 4.18 7.48 0.73
CA CYS A 174 3.50 8.60 1.36
C CYS A 174 4.47 9.60 2.00
N ALA A 175 5.55 9.10 2.62
CA ALA A 175 6.61 9.93 3.19
C ALA A 175 7.31 10.75 2.09
N LYS A 176 7.76 10.10 1.02
CA LYS A 176 8.41 10.76 -0.13
C LYS A 176 7.55 11.86 -0.73
N ASN A 177 6.25 11.62 -0.81
CA ASN A 177 5.30 12.50 -1.48
C ASN A 177 4.52 13.41 -0.52
N LEU A 178 4.86 13.44 0.77
CA LEU A 178 4.04 14.06 1.81
C LEU A 178 3.69 15.52 1.50
N ARG A 179 4.64 16.30 1.00
CA ARG A 179 4.45 17.73 0.65
C ARG A 179 3.35 17.95 -0.38
N THR A 180 3.09 16.97 -1.24
CA THR A 180 2.00 17.04 -2.23
C THR A 180 0.71 16.45 -1.68
N LEU A 181 0.81 15.36 -0.91
CA LEU A 181 -0.34 14.63 -0.38
C LEU A 181 -1.09 15.39 0.72
N ILE A 182 -0.42 16.27 1.49
CA ILE A 182 -1.09 17.12 2.50
C ILE A 182 -2.10 18.11 1.90
N HIS A 183 -2.08 18.31 0.57
CA HIS A 183 -3.08 19.12 -0.13
C HIS A 183 -4.29 18.30 -0.60
N VAL A 184 -4.26 16.98 -0.44
CA VAL A 184 -5.37 16.07 -0.73
C VAL A 184 -6.20 15.91 0.55
N GLY A 185 -7.41 16.47 0.56
CA GLY A 185 -8.26 16.52 1.76
C GLY A 185 -8.50 15.15 2.40
N ASP A 186 -8.84 14.15 1.58
CA ASP A 186 -9.09 12.78 2.06
C ASP A 186 -7.84 12.15 2.71
N PHE A 187 -6.64 12.48 2.22
CA PHE A 187 -5.40 12.01 2.82
C PHE A 187 -5.11 12.65 4.18
N VAL A 188 -5.45 13.94 4.33
CA VAL A 188 -5.33 14.64 5.62
C VAL A 188 -6.29 14.03 6.65
N ASN A 189 -7.51 13.66 6.24
CA ASN A 189 -8.46 12.99 7.11
C ASN A 189 -7.88 11.66 7.63
N ILE A 190 -7.24 10.87 6.76
CA ILE A 190 -6.57 9.63 7.17
C ILE A 190 -5.47 9.90 8.20
N ILE A 191 -4.63 10.93 8.01
CA ILE A 191 -3.60 11.27 9.02
C ILE A 191 -4.22 11.65 10.36
N GLN A 192 -5.38 12.31 10.36
CA GLN A 192 -6.05 12.76 11.59
C GLN A 192 -6.77 11.62 12.32
N GLU A 193 -7.34 10.67 11.58
CA GLU A 193 -8.15 9.57 12.13
C GLU A 193 -7.29 8.36 12.51
N GLU A 194 -6.16 8.13 11.84
CA GLU A 194 -5.38 6.89 11.94
C GLU A 194 -4.05 7.07 12.70
N GLU A 195 -4.09 6.97 14.04
CA GLU A 195 -2.91 7.17 14.90
C GLU A 195 -1.70 6.26 14.54
N PRO A 196 -1.85 4.93 14.31
CA PRO A 196 -0.71 4.08 13.96
C PRO A 196 -0.08 4.45 12.62
N PHE A 197 -0.89 4.90 11.66
CA PHE A 197 -0.40 5.36 10.37
C PHE A 197 0.33 6.71 10.50
N ALA A 198 -0.24 7.67 11.21
CA ALA A 198 0.39 8.98 11.42
C ALA A 198 1.79 8.85 12.04
N GLY A 199 1.93 7.99 13.07
CA GLY A 199 3.23 7.70 13.69
C GLY A 199 4.24 7.09 12.72
N ARG A 200 3.85 6.05 11.97
CA ARG A 200 4.72 5.40 10.97
C ARG A 200 5.11 6.35 9.83
N LEU A 201 4.16 7.15 9.35
CA LEU A 201 4.38 8.13 8.29
C LEU A 201 5.38 9.21 8.74
N LEU A 202 5.22 9.75 9.94
CA LEU A 202 6.14 10.74 10.49
C LEU A 202 7.54 10.16 10.68
N ALA A 203 7.66 8.95 11.24
CA ALA A 203 8.95 8.28 11.40
C ALA A 203 9.65 8.07 10.04
N SER A 204 8.92 7.58 9.03
CA SER A 204 9.47 7.40 7.69
C SER A 204 9.88 8.72 7.04
N PHE A 205 9.05 9.77 7.16
CA PHE A 205 9.35 11.09 6.60
C PHE A 205 10.61 11.72 7.22
N LEU A 206 10.79 11.57 8.54
CA LEU A 206 11.96 12.09 9.25
C LEU A 206 13.23 11.30 8.90
N ASN A 207 13.13 9.97 8.75
CA ASN A 207 14.25 9.11 8.35
C ASN A 207 14.67 9.35 6.89
N GLU A 208 13.75 9.57 5.97
CA GLU A 208 14.08 9.90 4.57
C GLU A 208 14.79 11.25 4.45
N CYS A 209 14.54 12.16 5.39
CA CYS A 209 15.26 13.43 5.38
C CYS A 209 16.76 13.23 5.69
N LEU A 210 17.18 12.21 6.45
CA LEU A 210 18.50 12.19 7.11
C LEU A 210 19.13 10.78 7.28
N PRO A 211 20.36 10.57 6.77
CA PRO A 211 21.11 9.32 6.94
C PRO A 211 21.60 9.02 8.38
N ASP A 212 21.64 10.02 9.26
CA ASP A 212 22.26 9.97 10.58
C ASP A 212 21.26 10.02 11.76
N GLY A 213 19.95 10.04 11.45
CA GLY A 213 18.89 10.14 12.45
C GLY A 213 18.67 11.55 13.02
N THR A 214 19.37 12.58 12.51
CA THR A 214 19.36 13.93 13.12
C THR A 214 18.37 14.87 12.44
N VAL A 215 17.15 15.07 12.99
CA VAL A 215 16.15 15.96 12.35
C VAL A 215 16.60 17.42 12.40
N THR A 216 16.92 18.00 11.24
CA THR A 216 17.21 19.43 11.13
C THR A 216 15.95 20.21 10.79
N ILE A 217 15.43 20.96 11.76
CA ILE A 217 14.34 21.90 11.51
C ILE A 217 14.88 23.32 11.34
N GLN A 218 14.34 24.04 10.35
CA GLN A 218 14.61 25.47 10.16
C GLN A 218 13.59 26.29 10.94
N LEU A 219 14.06 26.94 12.00
CA LEU A 219 13.25 27.76 12.89
C LEU A 219 13.36 29.22 12.47
N LYS A 220 12.24 29.92 12.31
CA LYS A 220 12.25 31.32 11.88
C LYS A 220 12.13 32.29 13.07
N THR A 221 12.89 33.39 13.04
CA THR A 221 12.73 34.55 13.93
C THR A 221 12.28 35.81 13.16
N CYS A 222 11.53 36.67 13.86
CA CYS A 222 11.11 37.96 13.32
C CYS A 222 12.26 38.98 13.36
N LYS A 223 12.08 40.11 12.68
CA LYS A 223 13.06 41.20 12.58
C LYS A 223 13.34 41.97 13.87
N LYS A 224 12.64 41.67 14.97
CA LYS A 224 12.85 42.35 16.25
C LYS A 224 14.31 42.14 16.70
N PRO A 225 15.08 43.21 16.98
CA PRO A 225 16.47 43.08 17.44
C PRO A 225 16.60 42.18 18.68
N SER A 226 15.61 42.20 19.57
CA SER A 226 15.55 41.34 20.76
C SER A 226 15.44 39.84 20.45
N CYS A 227 15.01 39.45 19.25
CA CYS A 227 14.83 38.05 18.88
C CYS A 227 16.06 37.43 18.20
N ARG A 228 16.96 38.27 17.63
CA ARG A 228 18.11 37.81 16.83
C ARG A 228 19.05 36.89 17.63
N HIS A 229 19.36 37.27 18.87
CA HIS A 229 20.30 36.55 19.73
C HIS A 229 19.63 35.80 20.89
N ALA A 230 18.30 35.87 21.01
CA ALA A 230 17.58 35.20 22.08
C ALA A 230 17.48 33.69 21.84
N LYS A 231 17.45 32.93 22.94
CA LYS A 231 17.17 31.49 22.90
C LYS A 231 15.69 31.27 22.50
N PRO A 232 15.38 30.18 21.78
CA PRO A 232 14.00 29.75 21.56
C PRO A 232 13.21 29.71 22.86
N SER A 233 11.97 30.20 22.84
CA SER A 233 11.05 29.99 23.96
C SER A 233 10.35 28.65 23.81
N ALA A 234 10.03 27.99 24.92
CA ALA A 234 9.18 26.79 24.93
C ALA A 234 7.73 27.21 24.62
N GLY A 235 7.42 27.42 23.35
CA GLY A 235 6.10 27.82 22.88
C GLY A 235 5.26 26.62 22.44
N ARG A 236 4.00 26.56 22.87
CA ARG A 236 2.97 25.74 22.21
C ARG A 236 2.35 26.58 21.10
N PHE A 237 2.64 26.24 19.85
CA PHE A 237 2.07 26.92 18.69
C PHE A 237 0.81 26.18 18.24
N ARG A 238 -0.32 26.89 18.10
CA ARG A 238 -1.56 26.32 17.54
C ARG A 238 -1.68 26.73 16.06
N CYS A 239 -1.79 25.74 15.18
CA CYS A 239 -2.27 25.84 13.79
C CYS A 239 -1.37 26.61 12.78
N LEU A 240 -1.68 26.40 11.49
CA LEU A 240 -1.05 26.64 10.18
C LEU A 240 -0.43 28.04 9.88
N THR A 241 -0.15 28.86 10.88
CA THR A 241 0.44 30.20 10.71
C THR A 241 1.87 30.26 11.24
N THR A 242 2.76 30.92 10.50
CA THR A 242 4.17 31.01 10.87
C THR A 242 4.38 32.08 11.95
N HIS A 243 5.06 31.69 13.03
CA HIS A 243 5.36 32.54 14.17
C HIS A 243 6.86 32.59 14.45
N CYS A 244 7.33 33.68 15.05
CA CYS A 244 8.68 33.79 15.57
C CYS A 244 8.85 32.87 16.78
N ILE A 245 9.88 32.03 16.77
CA ILE A 245 10.14 31.08 17.87
C ILE A 245 10.57 31.74 19.20
N VAL A 246 10.98 33.01 19.19
CA VAL A 246 11.37 33.72 20.42
C VAL A 246 10.15 34.40 21.04
N CYS A 247 9.47 35.25 20.28
CA CYS A 247 8.44 36.15 20.81
C CYS A 247 7.01 35.80 20.37
N ALA A 248 6.80 34.66 19.70
CA ALA A 248 5.52 34.18 19.19
C ALA A 248 4.77 35.18 18.28
N THR A 249 5.48 36.15 17.69
CA THR A 249 4.88 37.14 16.78
C THR A 249 4.62 36.51 15.41
N SER A 250 3.44 36.77 14.83
CA SER A 250 3.06 36.22 13.53
C SER A 250 3.82 36.90 12.38
N ALA A 251 3.97 36.20 11.25
CA ALA A 251 4.61 36.76 10.05
C ALA A 251 3.92 38.03 9.51
N ASN A 252 2.65 38.23 9.83
CA ASN A 252 1.84 39.38 9.38
C ASN A 252 1.97 40.61 10.31
N THR A 253 2.75 40.51 11.39
CA THR A 253 2.92 41.65 12.30
C THR A 253 3.86 42.67 11.68
N GLU A 254 3.38 43.90 11.48
CA GLU A 254 4.23 45.03 11.10
C GLU A 254 5.17 45.43 12.23
N LEU A 255 6.44 45.59 11.88
CA LEU A 255 7.49 46.03 12.78
C LEU A 255 8.11 47.30 12.23
N PHE A 256 8.28 48.30 13.11
CA PHE A 256 9.05 49.49 12.78
C PHE A 256 10.51 49.25 13.11
N VAL A 257 11.35 49.14 12.08
CA VAL A 257 12.80 48.88 12.19
C VAL A 257 13.52 49.90 11.32
N ASP A 258 14.52 50.59 11.87
CA ASP A 258 15.38 51.54 11.15
C ASP A 258 14.63 52.59 10.30
N GLY A 259 13.51 53.09 10.83
CA GLY A 259 12.72 54.15 10.17
C GLY A 259 11.75 53.65 9.09
N ARG A 260 11.55 52.33 8.94
CA ARG A 260 10.62 51.75 7.97
C ARG A 260 9.73 50.68 8.61
N HIS A 261 8.53 50.51 8.06
CA HIS A 261 7.66 49.39 8.39
C HIS A 261 8.05 48.19 7.57
N GLU A 262 8.31 47.07 8.23
CA GLU A 262 8.63 45.81 7.59
C GLU A 262 7.76 44.69 8.15
N THR A 263 7.40 43.73 7.29
CA THR A 263 6.66 42.52 7.65
C THR A 263 7.49 41.27 7.36
N GLY A 264 7.10 40.13 7.93
CA GLY A 264 7.68 38.83 7.64
C GLY A 264 8.76 38.35 8.63
N LEU A 265 9.12 37.08 8.45
CA LEU A 265 10.17 36.37 9.20
C LEU A 265 11.39 36.20 8.29
N VAL A 266 12.60 36.50 8.76
CA VAL A 266 13.78 36.59 7.87
C VAL A 266 15.04 35.89 8.37
N ASP A 267 15.11 35.55 9.66
CA ASP A 267 16.28 34.90 10.25
C ASP A 267 15.96 33.43 10.54
N TYR A 268 16.84 32.52 10.13
CA TYR A 268 16.71 31.08 10.39
C TYR A 268 17.71 30.63 11.46
N LYS A 269 17.24 29.82 12.40
CA LYS A 269 18.07 29.04 13.32
C LYS A 269 17.91 27.57 12.97
N MET A 270 19.01 26.88 12.70
CA MET A 270 19.00 25.44 12.54
C MET A 270 19.02 24.80 13.93
N ALA A 271 18.06 23.91 14.19
CA ALA A 271 18.06 23.09 15.38
C ALA A 271 18.10 21.62 14.97
N ASN A 272 19.00 20.88 15.62
CA ASN A 272 19.06 19.44 15.56
C ASN A 272 18.14 18.92 16.66
N ILE A 273 17.13 18.14 16.29
CA ILE A 273 16.36 17.34 17.23
C ILE A 273 17.07 15.99 17.31
N VAL A 274 17.47 15.63 18.54
CA VAL A 274 18.06 14.33 18.91
C VAL A 274 16.98 13.51 19.61
#